data_AF-A0A089Q6X5-F1
#
_entry.id   AF-A0A089Q6X5-F1
#
_cell.length_a   1.000
_cell.length_b   1.000
_cell.length_c   1.000
_cell.angle_alpha   90.00
_cell.angle_beta   90.00
_cell.angle_gamma   90.00
#
_symmetry.space_group_name_H-M   'P 1'
#
loop_
_entity.id
_entity.type
_entity.pdbx_description
1 polymer ?
#
loop_
_entity_poly.entity_id
_entity_poly.type
_entity_poly.pdbx_seq_one_letter_code
_entity_poly.pdbx_strand_id
1 'polypeptide(L)'
;MNSFSRTRALHQYYRDLFTRAIHLPEADALPAWLVTEVLNFANSDFAALEDKLNQAQTGLNPEKDRALKLMTRAIILANAALYKRPGEKSTAVEAANVEKITQFIVEALKLDGNKNYLVAAVQILFRINEINSTVFLISNNLSELSDSPVALKILLLICLMEEDFNQAYVIIQQLTENMALIGEDPMALLMVVTTIYKLGGRPDSFIDFSPLAVHDWQPDAGRYSWLIEPANNHKTTVLVGCDKAYFTAHGLPLLLSLFDTNRNELNVHFHIYNCDAGLAQQIASLHEAMPELAISLSSETFNPGAADRAHFASRRLVFLSHALEKLTSPVLLLDADSLVRKSWAEVKGQLDAKDLLLTWDDRAPFWESILAACLYCEGGELSTKYLAAVARFIDLNLQNNNAEWFLDQVALAVVENELSALEKMAIGRVQVDTLVDAEHGEDAFSWVLSRSDAESEEYRRYKASLLEKYRALIG
;
A
#
# COMPACT_ATOMS: atom_id res chain seq x y z
N MET A 1 1.87 -29.01 5.31
CA MET A 1 1.84 -27.74 4.54
C MET A 1 0.82 -26.84 5.19
N ASN A 2 1.18 -25.59 5.50
CA ASN A 2 0.26 -24.64 6.12
C ASN A 2 -0.60 -24.03 5.00
N SER A 3 -1.85 -24.48 4.84
CA SER A 3 -2.77 -23.97 3.80
C SER A 3 -2.95 -22.46 3.95
N PHE A 4 -2.97 -21.69 2.86
CA PHE A 4 -3.17 -20.23 2.85
C PHE A 4 -2.09 -19.39 3.56
N SER A 5 -0.80 -19.74 3.40
CA SER A 5 0.28 -19.06 4.12
C SER A 5 0.46 -17.59 3.72
N ARG A 6 0.25 -17.24 2.44
CA ARG A 6 0.45 -15.87 1.94
C ARG A 6 -0.66 -14.94 2.41
N THR A 7 -1.90 -15.41 2.35
CA THR A 7 -3.07 -14.71 2.91
C THR A 7 -2.92 -14.47 4.41
N ARG A 8 -2.34 -15.43 5.14
CA ARG A 8 -2.07 -15.24 6.57
C ARG A 8 -1.01 -14.20 6.88
N ALA A 9 -0.03 -14.06 5.99
CA ALA A 9 1.05 -13.08 6.11
C ALA A 9 0.62 -11.67 5.67
N LEU A 10 -0.52 -11.55 4.99
CA LEU A 10 -1.09 -10.28 4.51
C LEU A 10 -1.19 -9.24 5.64
N HIS A 11 -0.89 -7.99 5.31
CA HIS A 11 -1.03 -6.87 6.24
C HIS A 11 -2.51 -6.66 6.64
N GLN A 12 -2.76 -6.27 7.90
CA GLN A 12 -4.11 -6.12 8.45
C GLN A 12 -4.98 -5.13 7.65
N TYR A 13 -4.37 -4.08 7.10
CA TYR A 13 -5.02 -3.12 6.19
C TYR A 13 -5.95 -3.79 5.18
N TYR A 14 -5.47 -4.84 4.48
CA TYR A 14 -6.24 -5.52 3.45
C TYR A 14 -7.40 -6.35 4.00
N ARG A 15 -7.25 -6.92 5.21
CA ARG A 15 -8.35 -7.59 5.90
C ARG A 15 -9.42 -6.59 6.31
N ASP A 16 -9.03 -5.38 6.70
CA ASP A 16 -9.96 -4.37 7.18
C ASP A 16 -10.81 -3.75 6.07
N LEU A 17 -10.32 -3.71 4.82
CA LEU A 17 -11.05 -3.19 3.65
C LEU A 17 -12.46 -3.78 3.53
N PHE A 18 -12.60 -5.08 3.77
CA PHE A 18 -13.87 -5.80 3.64
C PHE A 18 -14.48 -6.23 4.96
N THR A 19 -13.84 -5.94 6.09
CA THR A 19 -14.33 -6.41 7.40
C THR A 19 -14.64 -5.28 8.35
N ARG A 20 -14.09 -4.06 8.19
CA ARG A 20 -14.27 -2.97 9.15
C ARG A 20 -15.74 -2.62 9.40
N ALA A 21 -16.53 -2.52 8.34
CA ALA A 21 -17.97 -2.33 8.44
C ALA A 21 -18.68 -3.70 8.40
N ILE A 22 -19.39 -4.04 9.47
CA ILE A 22 -20.24 -5.23 9.54
C ILE A 22 -21.70 -4.76 9.49
N HIS A 23 -22.41 -5.13 8.44
CA HIS A 23 -23.85 -4.89 8.34
C HIS A 23 -24.60 -6.05 8.97
N LEU A 24 -25.22 -5.80 10.13
CA LEU A 24 -25.96 -6.81 10.90
C LEU A 24 -27.34 -6.26 11.30
N PRO A 25 -28.36 -6.36 10.44
CA PRO A 25 -29.71 -5.84 10.72
C PRO A 25 -30.32 -6.37 12.01
N GLU A 26 -30.00 -7.61 12.39
CA GLU A 26 -30.46 -8.21 13.64
C GLU A 26 -30.02 -7.40 14.88
N ALA A 27 -28.93 -6.64 14.78
CA ALA A 27 -28.45 -5.77 15.85
C ALA A 27 -29.40 -4.61 16.16
N ASP A 28 -30.34 -4.26 15.28
CA ASP A 28 -31.36 -3.23 15.55
C ASP A 28 -32.28 -3.59 16.72
N ALA A 29 -32.32 -4.86 17.12
CA ALA A 29 -33.01 -5.31 18.32
C ALA A 29 -32.27 -4.91 19.62
N LEU A 30 -30.98 -4.54 19.56
CA LEU A 30 -30.20 -4.09 20.72
C LEU A 30 -30.37 -2.59 20.96
N PRO A 31 -30.08 -2.09 22.18
CA PRO A 31 -30.03 -0.65 22.43
C PRO A 31 -29.08 0.08 21.49
N ALA A 32 -29.53 1.17 20.86
CA ALA A 32 -28.78 1.89 19.83
C ALA A 32 -27.36 2.32 20.25
N TRP A 33 -27.18 2.68 21.52
CA TRP A 33 -25.85 3.04 22.04
C TRP A 33 -24.88 1.85 22.00
N LEU A 34 -25.36 0.62 22.26
CA LEU A 34 -24.54 -0.59 22.23
C LEU A 34 -24.18 -0.96 20.79
N VAL A 35 -25.14 -0.87 19.88
CA VAL A 35 -24.90 -1.05 18.44
C VAL A 35 -23.84 -0.07 17.95
N THR A 36 -23.95 1.21 18.35
CA THR A 36 -22.99 2.26 17.97
C THR A 36 -21.58 1.97 18.52
N GLU A 37 -21.46 1.59 19.80
CA GLU A 37 -20.17 1.23 20.40
C GLU A 37 -19.49 0.06 19.68
N VAL A 38 -20.25 -0.98 19.36
CA VAL A 38 -19.68 -2.22 18.79
C VAL A 38 -19.43 -2.11 17.28
N LEU A 39 -20.40 -1.62 16.51
CA LEU A 39 -20.33 -1.63 15.04
C LEU A 39 -19.73 -0.36 14.44
N ASN A 40 -19.92 0.80 15.08
CA ASN A 40 -19.46 2.08 14.52
C ASN A 40 -18.13 2.54 15.14
N PHE A 41 -18.01 2.49 16.46
CA PHE A 41 -16.77 2.84 17.17
C PHE A 41 -15.78 1.69 17.26
N ALA A 42 -16.20 0.49 16.86
CA ALA A 42 -15.39 -0.72 16.90
C ALA A 42 -14.74 -0.94 18.28
N ASN A 43 -15.51 -0.71 19.35
CA ASN A 43 -15.03 -0.89 20.72
C ASN A 43 -14.69 -2.38 20.95
N SER A 44 -13.49 -2.64 21.50
CA SER A 44 -12.98 -3.98 21.76
C SER A 44 -12.89 -4.31 23.26
N ASP A 45 -13.41 -3.44 24.15
CA ASP A 45 -13.44 -3.67 25.59
C ASP A 45 -14.54 -4.69 25.95
N PHE A 46 -14.19 -5.96 25.81
CA PHE A 46 -15.10 -7.08 26.08
C PHE A 46 -15.63 -7.06 27.52
N ALA A 47 -14.76 -6.79 28.50
CA ALA A 47 -15.14 -6.79 29.91
C ALA A 47 -16.17 -5.68 30.22
N ALA A 48 -16.03 -4.49 29.64
CA ALA A 48 -16.96 -3.39 29.85
C ALA A 48 -18.30 -3.56 29.13
N LEU A 49 -18.35 -4.33 28.04
CA LEU A 49 -19.52 -4.47 27.18
C LEU A 49 -20.33 -5.75 27.44
N GLU A 50 -19.70 -6.83 27.92
CA GLU A 50 -20.36 -8.13 28.08
C GLU A 50 -21.57 -8.07 29.03
N ASP A 51 -21.43 -7.46 30.21
CA ASP A 51 -22.52 -7.35 31.17
C ASP A 51 -23.69 -6.53 30.62
N LYS A 52 -23.38 -5.45 29.89
CA LYS A 52 -24.40 -4.59 29.29
C LYS A 52 -25.14 -5.31 28.16
N LEU A 53 -24.42 -6.11 27.37
CA LEU A 53 -25.00 -6.96 26.33
C LEU A 53 -25.89 -8.06 26.93
N ASN A 54 -25.50 -8.66 28.06
CA ASN A 54 -26.31 -9.67 28.75
C ASN A 54 -27.64 -9.10 29.23
N GLN A 55 -27.62 -7.89 29.78
CA GLN A 55 -28.79 -7.20 30.32
C GLN A 55 -29.70 -6.58 29.26
N ALA A 56 -29.22 -6.47 28.01
CA ALA A 56 -30.00 -5.91 26.91
C ALA A 56 -31.26 -6.74 26.62
N GLN A 57 -32.40 -6.06 26.57
CA GLN A 57 -33.69 -6.64 26.18
C GLN A 57 -33.92 -6.41 24.70
N THR A 58 -34.08 -7.48 23.92
CA THR A 58 -34.18 -7.42 22.45
C THR A 58 -35.59 -7.64 21.92
N GLY A 59 -36.49 -8.19 22.75
CA GLY A 59 -37.83 -8.62 22.31
C GLY A 59 -37.82 -9.81 21.34
N LEU A 60 -36.65 -10.39 21.04
CA LEU A 60 -36.51 -11.59 20.22
C LEU A 60 -36.86 -12.85 21.01
N ASN A 61 -37.11 -13.94 20.30
CA ASN A 61 -37.24 -15.25 20.95
C ASN A 61 -35.89 -15.68 21.58
N PRO A 62 -35.89 -16.62 22.54
CA PRO A 62 -34.68 -16.95 23.29
C PRO A 62 -33.49 -17.43 22.43
N GLU A 63 -33.74 -18.17 21.36
CA GLU A 63 -32.68 -18.65 20.46
C GLU A 63 -32.06 -17.52 19.65
N LYS A 64 -32.90 -16.64 19.07
CA LYS A 64 -32.46 -15.47 18.30
C LYS A 64 -31.77 -14.42 19.17
N ASP A 65 -32.28 -14.17 20.39
CA ASP A 65 -31.62 -13.31 21.37
C ASP A 65 -30.22 -13.83 21.70
N ARG A 66 -30.11 -15.13 21.98
CA ARG A 66 -28.82 -15.77 22.27
C ARG A 66 -27.87 -15.72 21.08
N ALA A 67 -28.35 -16.01 19.87
CA ALA A 67 -27.55 -15.96 18.66
C ALA A 67 -27.02 -14.55 18.37
N LEU A 68 -27.87 -13.52 18.53
CA LEU A 68 -27.47 -12.11 18.39
C LEU A 68 -26.40 -11.71 19.40
N LYS A 69 -26.59 -12.08 20.67
CA LYS A 69 -25.62 -11.78 21.73
C LYS A 69 -24.29 -12.49 21.49
N LEU A 70 -24.30 -13.76 21.06
CA LEU A 70 -23.09 -14.50 20.70
C LEU A 70 -22.35 -13.84 19.53
N MET A 71 -23.06 -13.48 18.47
CA MET A 71 -22.47 -12.79 17.31
C MET A 71 -21.88 -11.43 17.72
N THR A 72 -22.59 -10.68 18.56
CA THR A 72 -22.11 -9.38 19.07
C THR A 72 -20.85 -9.55 19.93
N ARG A 73 -20.77 -10.59 20.78
CA ARG A 73 -19.56 -10.93 21.54
C ARG A 73 -18.37 -11.24 20.63
N ALA A 74 -18.60 -12.00 19.56
CA ALA A 74 -17.57 -12.30 18.57
C ALA A 74 -17.04 -11.02 17.90
N ILE A 75 -17.93 -10.09 17.53
CA ILE A 75 -17.56 -8.80 16.92
C ILE A 75 -16.72 -7.97 17.90
N ILE A 76 -17.13 -7.84 19.17
CA ILE A 76 -16.39 -7.06 20.18
C ILE A 76 -14.95 -7.58 20.31
N LEU A 77 -14.77 -8.88 20.46
CA LEU A 77 -13.42 -9.47 20.56
C LEU A 77 -12.62 -9.29 19.27
N ALA A 78 -13.26 -9.46 18.11
CA ALA A 78 -12.60 -9.31 16.81
C ALA A 78 -12.24 -7.85 16.46
N ASN A 79 -12.89 -6.86 17.07
CA ASN A 79 -12.53 -5.45 16.90
C ASN A 79 -11.11 -5.15 17.40
N ALA A 80 -10.55 -5.97 18.32
CA ALA A 80 -9.17 -5.84 18.76
C ALA A 80 -8.14 -6.06 17.63
N ALA A 81 -8.53 -6.78 16.57
CA ALA A 81 -7.69 -7.07 15.41
C ALA A 81 -7.61 -5.92 14.41
N LEU A 82 -8.57 -4.98 14.45
CA LEU A 82 -8.61 -3.89 13.48
C LEU A 82 -7.35 -3.05 13.59
N TYR A 83 -6.85 -2.62 12.44
CA TYR A 83 -5.77 -1.66 12.36
C TYR A 83 -6.18 -0.39 13.13
N LYS A 84 -5.49 -0.15 14.25
CA LYS A 84 -5.82 0.95 15.17
C LYS A 84 -5.32 2.29 14.62
N ARG A 85 -5.59 3.34 15.38
CA ARG A 85 -5.22 4.72 15.06
C ARG A 85 -3.71 4.85 14.75
N PRO A 86 -3.34 5.89 13.98
CA PRO A 86 -1.97 6.40 13.85
C PRO A 86 -0.97 6.02 14.94
N GLY A 87 0.04 5.21 14.60
CA GLY A 87 1.18 4.88 15.47
C GLY A 87 0.98 3.70 16.44
N GLU A 88 -0.20 3.08 16.50
CA GLU A 88 -0.40 1.83 17.25
C GLU A 88 -0.18 0.62 16.32
N LYS A 89 0.75 -0.26 16.69
CA LYS A 89 0.96 -1.52 15.95
C LYS A 89 -0.32 -2.37 16.02
N SER A 90 -0.77 -2.84 14.86
CA SER A 90 -1.85 -3.83 14.79
C SER A 90 -1.37 -5.11 15.48
N THR A 91 -1.95 -5.43 16.63
CA THR A 91 -1.63 -6.67 17.35
C THR A 91 -2.51 -7.81 16.86
N ALA A 92 -1.89 -8.95 16.55
CA ALA A 92 -2.63 -10.18 16.31
C ALA A 92 -3.53 -10.50 17.52
N VAL A 93 -4.73 -11.02 17.25
CA VAL A 93 -5.63 -11.48 18.32
C VAL A 93 -4.98 -12.66 19.03
N GLU A 94 -4.97 -12.63 20.36
CA GLU A 94 -4.45 -13.74 21.17
C GLU A 94 -5.18 -15.06 20.84
N ALA A 95 -4.44 -16.17 20.80
CA ALA A 95 -4.98 -17.48 20.42
C ALA A 95 -6.22 -17.89 21.25
N ALA A 96 -6.23 -17.58 22.55
CA ALA A 96 -7.38 -17.86 23.42
C ALA A 96 -8.64 -17.08 23.01
N ASN A 97 -8.47 -15.85 22.50
CA ASN A 97 -9.59 -15.05 22.00
C ASN A 97 -10.04 -15.52 20.61
N VAL A 98 -9.12 -15.99 19.76
CA VAL A 98 -9.46 -16.62 18.47
C VAL A 98 -10.36 -17.84 18.67
N GLU A 99 -10.02 -18.71 19.63
CA GLU A 99 -10.85 -19.88 19.96
C GLU A 99 -12.24 -19.46 20.46
N LYS A 100 -12.32 -18.50 21.40
CA LYS A 100 -13.59 -17.98 21.92
C LYS A 100 -14.47 -17.36 20.81
N ILE A 101 -13.89 -16.55 19.93
CA ILE A 101 -14.59 -15.95 18.79
C ILE A 101 -15.19 -17.04 17.91
N THR A 102 -14.38 -18.05 17.57
CA THR A 102 -14.82 -19.17 16.74
C THR A 102 -15.97 -19.95 17.40
N GLN A 103 -15.88 -20.20 18.71
CA GLN A 103 -16.95 -20.87 19.46
C GLN A 103 -18.26 -20.05 19.46
N PHE A 104 -18.19 -18.73 19.71
CA PHE A 104 -19.35 -17.86 19.65
C PHE A 104 -20.02 -17.85 18.27
N ILE A 105 -19.23 -17.79 17.19
CA ILE A 105 -19.74 -17.85 15.82
C ILE A 105 -20.44 -19.19 15.55
N VAL A 106 -19.79 -20.31 15.87
CA VAL A 106 -20.35 -21.65 15.63
C VAL A 106 -21.66 -21.84 16.40
N GLU A 107 -21.72 -21.39 17.65
CA GLU A 107 -22.94 -21.48 18.45
C GLU A 107 -24.05 -20.56 17.93
N ALA A 108 -23.73 -19.33 17.53
CA ALA A 108 -24.69 -18.41 16.93
C ALA A 108 -25.31 -18.98 15.65
N LEU A 109 -24.48 -19.51 14.74
CA LEU A 109 -24.94 -20.09 13.47
C LEU A 109 -25.76 -21.38 13.65
N LYS A 110 -25.53 -22.14 14.73
CA LYS A 110 -26.38 -23.29 15.08
C LYS A 110 -27.77 -22.90 15.57
N LEU A 111 -27.88 -21.76 16.24
CA LEU A 111 -29.14 -21.24 16.77
C LEU A 111 -29.93 -20.49 15.69
N ASP A 112 -29.26 -19.70 14.85
CA ASP A 112 -29.86 -18.96 13.75
C ASP A 112 -28.88 -18.87 12.58
N GLY A 113 -29.05 -19.73 11.58
CA GLY A 113 -28.20 -19.82 10.40
C GLY A 113 -28.56 -18.84 9.29
N ASN A 114 -29.10 -17.66 9.60
CA ASN A 114 -29.48 -16.69 8.58
C ASN A 114 -28.27 -16.15 7.80
N LYS A 115 -28.55 -15.62 6.60
CA LYS A 115 -27.54 -15.09 5.68
C LYS A 115 -26.70 -13.96 6.29
N ASN A 116 -27.30 -13.07 7.08
CA ASN A 116 -26.56 -11.93 7.67
C ASN A 116 -25.51 -12.43 8.68
N TYR A 117 -25.84 -13.44 9.48
CA TYR A 117 -24.90 -14.07 10.40
C TYR A 117 -23.80 -14.84 9.67
N LEU A 118 -24.12 -15.51 8.56
CA LEU A 118 -23.11 -16.14 7.72
C LEU A 118 -22.11 -15.10 7.16
N VAL A 119 -22.59 -13.99 6.62
CA VAL A 119 -21.73 -12.91 6.10
C VAL A 119 -20.89 -12.28 7.22
N ALA A 120 -21.50 -11.96 8.37
CA ALA A 120 -20.78 -11.41 9.52
C ALA A 120 -19.70 -12.40 10.03
N ALA A 121 -20.01 -13.69 10.10
CA ALA A 121 -19.04 -14.71 10.49
C ALA A 121 -17.85 -14.80 9.51
N VAL A 122 -18.09 -14.74 8.20
CA VAL A 122 -17.02 -14.67 7.19
C VAL A 122 -16.13 -13.46 7.43
N GLN A 123 -16.71 -12.28 7.64
CA GLN A 123 -15.95 -11.06 7.90
C GLN A 123 -15.13 -11.14 9.20
N ILE A 124 -15.73 -11.64 10.28
CA ILE A 124 -15.07 -11.76 11.59
C ILE A 124 -13.89 -12.73 11.52
N LEU A 125 -14.10 -13.93 10.95
CA LEU A 125 -13.06 -14.94 10.81
C LEU A 125 -11.91 -14.45 9.93
N PHE A 126 -12.22 -13.79 8.80
CA PHE A 126 -11.21 -13.23 7.93
C PHE A 126 -10.38 -12.16 8.65
N ARG A 127 -11.04 -11.25 9.38
CA ARG A 127 -10.41 -10.15 10.14
C ARG A 127 -9.38 -10.66 11.15
N ILE A 128 -9.69 -11.74 11.87
CA ILE A 128 -8.81 -12.31 12.91
C ILE A 128 -7.80 -13.32 12.36
N ASN A 129 -7.65 -13.40 11.03
CA ASN A 129 -6.71 -14.29 10.35
C ASN A 129 -7.06 -15.79 10.40
N GLU A 130 -8.33 -16.14 10.66
CA GLU A 130 -8.86 -17.51 10.61
C GLU A 130 -9.27 -17.91 9.18
N ILE A 131 -8.27 -17.94 8.28
CA ILE A 131 -8.48 -18.09 6.83
C ILE A 131 -9.11 -19.44 6.45
N ASN A 132 -8.67 -20.53 7.07
CA ASN A 132 -9.24 -21.86 6.80
C ASN A 132 -10.75 -21.88 7.10
N SER A 133 -11.15 -21.35 8.26
CA SER A 133 -12.53 -21.28 8.71
C SER A 133 -13.36 -20.36 7.80
N THR A 134 -12.77 -19.26 7.34
CA THR A 134 -13.37 -18.33 6.36
C THR A 134 -13.70 -19.05 5.05
N VAL A 135 -12.71 -19.70 4.43
CA VAL A 135 -12.88 -20.41 3.15
C VAL A 135 -13.86 -21.57 3.30
N PHE A 136 -13.78 -22.32 4.40
CA PHE A 136 -14.71 -23.41 4.71
C PHE A 136 -16.15 -22.90 4.80
N LEU A 137 -16.39 -21.78 5.48
CA LEU A 137 -17.73 -21.21 5.64
C LEU A 137 -18.29 -20.72 4.30
N ILE A 138 -17.48 -20.05 3.47
CA ILE A 138 -17.91 -19.61 2.14
C ILE A 138 -18.22 -20.82 1.25
N SER A 139 -17.32 -21.80 1.19
CA SER A 139 -17.45 -22.95 0.28
C SER A 139 -18.68 -23.81 0.59
N ASN A 140 -19.02 -24.00 1.86
CA ASN A 140 -20.19 -24.80 2.25
C ASN A 140 -21.53 -24.05 2.16
N ASN A 141 -21.53 -22.73 1.95
CA ASN A 141 -22.73 -21.90 1.87
C ASN A 141 -22.70 -21.02 0.60
N LEU A 142 -22.07 -21.52 -0.47
CA LEU A 142 -21.84 -20.73 -1.68
C LEU A 142 -23.16 -20.30 -2.33
N SER A 143 -24.19 -21.14 -2.28
CA SER A 143 -25.54 -20.82 -2.78
C SER A 143 -26.11 -19.57 -2.11
N GLU A 144 -26.01 -19.48 -0.79
CA GLU A 144 -26.53 -18.40 0.05
C GLU A 144 -25.66 -17.13 0.00
N LEU A 145 -24.38 -17.28 -0.31
CA LEU A 145 -23.38 -16.20 -0.32
C LEU A 145 -23.04 -15.70 -1.73
N SER A 146 -23.56 -16.34 -2.78
CA SER A 146 -23.27 -16.02 -4.19
C SER A 146 -23.65 -14.60 -4.62
N ASP A 147 -24.52 -13.92 -3.86
CA ASP A 147 -24.95 -12.55 -4.05
C ASP A 147 -24.49 -11.62 -2.92
N SER A 148 -23.52 -12.06 -2.10
CA SER A 148 -22.88 -11.24 -1.06
C SER A 148 -21.59 -10.60 -1.60
N PRO A 149 -21.59 -9.27 -1.87
CA PRO A 149 -20.40 -8.57 -2.37
C PRO A 149 -19.17 -8.82 -1.51
N VAL A 150 -19.34 -8.74 -0.18
CA VAL A 150 -18.24 -8.84 0.77
C VAL A 150 -17.64 -10.25 0.80
N ALA A 151 -18.48 -11.29 0.78
CA ALA A 151 -17.98 -12.66 0.78
C ALA A 151 -17.19 -12.98 -0.51
N LEU A 152 -17.71 -12.54 -1.66
CA LEU A 152 -17.02 -12.71 -2.95
C LEU A 152 -15.71 -11.92 -3.01
N LYS A 153 -15.69 -10.67 -2.53
CA LYS A 153 -14.47 -9.84 -2.48
C LYS A 153 -13.41 -10.45 -1.56
N ILE A 154 -13.79 -10.93 -0.37
CA ILE A 154 -12.88 -11.65 0.53
C ILE A 154 -12.32 -12.90 -0.15
N LEU A 155 -13.17 -13.70 -0.78
CA LEU A 155 -12.71 -14.91 -1.48
C LEU A 155 -11.78 -14.57 -2.65
N LEU A 156 -12.09 -13.54 -3.45
CA LEU A 156 -11.23 -13.08 -4.53
C LEU A 156 -9.84 -12.65 -4.02
N LEU A 157 -9.79 -11.91 -2.91
CA LEU A 157 -8.53 -11.50 -2.29
C LEU A 157 -7.70 -12.71 -1.85
N ILE A 158 -8.34 -13.72 -1.24
CA ILE A 158 -7.68 -14.98 -0.87
C ILE A 158 -7.13 -15.69 -2.11
N CYS A 159 -7.92 -15.82 -3.17
CA CYS A 159 -7.48 -16.45 -4.42
C CYS A 159 -6.30 -15.70 -5.04
N LEU A 160 -6.31 -14.37 -5.03
CA LEU A 160 -5.21 -13.56 -5.54
C LEU A 160 -3.93 -13.71 -4.72
N MET A 161 -4.05 -13.77 -3.38
CA MET A 161 -2.91 -13.96 -2.48
C MET A 161 -2.29 -15.35 -2.61
N GLU A 162 -3.11 -16.39 -2.78
CA GLU A 162 -2.64 -17.76 -2.97
C GLU A 162 -2.35 -18.12 -4.44
N GLU A 163 -2.55 -17.19 -5.37
CA GLU A 163 -2.43 -17.41 -6.81
C GLU A 163 -3.31 -18.57 -7.34
N ASP A 164 -4.47 -18.79 -6.72
CA ASP A 164 -5.49 -19.73 -7.20
C ASP A 164 -6.35 -19.08 -8.29
N PHE A 165 -5.76 -18.93 -9.48
CA PHE A 165 -6.43 -18.29 -10.62
C PHE A 165 -7.59 -19.10 -11.19
N ASN A 166 -7.65 -20.41 -10.93
CA ASN A 166 -8.80 -21.23 -11.34
C ASN A 166 -10.05 -20.82 -10.57
N GLN A 167 -9.93 -20.69 -9.24
CA GLN A 167 -11.04 -20.21 -8.42
C GLN A 167 -11.30 -18.71 -8.67
N ALA A 168 -10.25 -17.89 -8.81
CA ALA A 168 -10.40 -16.46 -9.09
C ALA A 168 -11.22 -16.20 -10.36
N TYR A 169 -11.02 -17.00 -11.42
CA TYR A 169 -11.79 -16.90 -12.66
C TYR A 169 -13.30 -17.02 -12.42
N VAL A 170 -13.72 -18.03 -11.65
CA VAL A 170 -15.15 -18.26 -11.33
C VAL A 170 -15.73 -17.07 -10.56
N ILE A 171 -14.98 -16.51 -9.60
CA ILE A 171 -15.43 -15.36 -8.81
C ILE A 171 -15.52 -14.10 -9.66
N ILE A 172 -14.56 -13.85 -10.55
CA ILE A 172 -14.61 -12.73 -11.49
C ILE A 172 -15.81 -12.83 -12.42
N GLN A 173 -16.15 -14.02 -12.94
CA GLN A 173 -17.36 -14.20 -13.75
C GLN A 173 -18.60 -13.76 -12.98
N GLN A 174 -18.78 -14.21 -11.73
CA GLN A 174 -19.92 -13.80 -10.89
C GLN A 174 -19.93 -12.28 -10.61
N LEU A 175 -18.79 -11.69 -10.26
CA LEU A 175 -18.70 -10.26 -9.97
C LEU A 175 -18.98 -9.39 -11.20
N THR A 176 -18.57 -9.82 -12.39
CA THR A 176 -18.76 -9.07 -13.64
C THR A 176 -20.12 -9.30 -14.29
N GLU A 177 -20.80 -10.42 -14.01
CA GLU A 177 -22.20 -10.63 -14.39
C GLU A 177 -23.17 -9.68 -13.68
N ASN A 178 -22.81 -9.23 -12.47
CA ASN A 178 -23.59 -8.26 -11.71
C ASN A 178 -22.68 -7.19 -11.10
N MET A 179 -22.50 -6.09 -11.84
CA MET A 179 -21.67 -4.95 -11.44
C MET A 179 -22.02 -4.36 -10.07
N ALA A 180 -23.25 -4.56 -9.54
CA ALA A 180 -23.61 -4.13 -8.19
C ALA A 180 -22.83 -4.88 -7.09
N LEU A 181 -22.28 -6.08 -7.39
CA LEU A 181 -21.42 -6.84 -6.48
C LEU A 181 -20.01 -6.26 -6.39
N ILE A 182 -19.55 -5.55 -7.43
CA ILE A 182 -18.29 -4.81 -7.42
C ILE A 182 -18.54 -3.44 -6.75
N GLY A 183 -19.56 -2.71 -7.23
CA GLY A 183 -19.83 -1.33 -6.85
C GLY A 183 -18.78 -0.36 -7.37
N GLU A 184 -18.68 0.80 -6.73
CA GLU A 184 -17.68 1.86 -7.01
C GLU A 184 -16.44 1.75 -6.11
N ASP A 185 -16.21 0.57 -5.51
CA ASP A 185 -15.10 0.31 -4.60
C ASP A 185 -13.77 0.20 -5.38
N PRO A 186 -12.84 1.18 -5.27
CA PRO A 186 -11.62 1.20 -6.08
C PRO A 186 -10.73 -0.02 -5.84
N MET A 187 -10.71 -0.58 -4.62
CA MET A 187 -9.93 -1.80 -4.36
C MET A 187 -10.55 -3.01 -5.05
N ALA A 188 -11.89 -3.13 -5.03
CA ALA A 188 -12.55 -4.21 -5.75
C ALA A 188 -12.30 -4.12 -7.25
N LEU A 189 -12.34 -2.90 -7.83
CA LEU A 189 -11.99 -2.67 -9.23
C LEU A 189 -10.53 -3.03 -9.52
N LEU A 190 -9.59 -2.61 -8.66
CA LEU A 190 -8.17 -2.97 -8.77
C LEU A 190 -7.95 -4.49 -8.74
N MET A 191 -8.60 -5.18 -7.81
CA MET A 191 -8.56 -6.65 -7.73
C MET A 191 -9.11 -7.30 -8.99
N VAL A 192 -10.24 -6.81 -9.51
CA VAL A 192 -10.85 -7.32 -10.75
C VAL A 192 -9.91 -7.13 -11.95
N VAL A 193 -9.42 -5.92 -12.22
CA VAL A 193 -8.56 -5.67 -13.39
C VAL A 193 -7.24 -6.42 -13.32
N THR A 194 -6.62 -6.50 -12.14
CA THR A 194 -5.37 -7.26 -11.95
C THR A 194 -5.60 -8.76 -12.08
N THR A 195 -6.74 -9.29 -11.65
CA THR A 195 -7.11 -10.70 -11.87
C THR A 195 -7.31 -10.99 -13.35
N ILE A 196 -8.06 -10.14 -14.06
CA ILE A 196 -8.26 -10.26 -15.51
C ILE A 196 -6.91 -10.27 -16.23
N TYR A 197 -5.99 -9.38 -15.84
CA TYR A 197 -4.63 -9.37 -16.37
C TYR A 197 -3.87 -10.68 -16.12
N LYS A 198 -3.86 -11.19 -14.87
CA LYS A 198 -3.18 -12.44 -14.52
C LYS A 198 -3.78 -13.67 -15.23
N LEU A 199 -5.04 -13.60 -15.63
CA LEU A 199 -5.72 -14.59 -16.47
C LEU A 199 -5.43 -14.43 -17.97
N GLY A 200 -4.57 -13.49 -18.37
CA GLY A 200 -4.16 -13.25 -19.76
C GLY A 200 -4.95 -12.17 -20.48
N GLY A 201 -5.88 -11.48 -19.80
CA GLY A 201 -6.61 -10.35 -20.34
C GLY A 201 -5.81 -9.05 -20.38
N ARG A 202 -6.43 -8.01 -20.96
CA ARG A 202 -5.91 -6.64 -21.04
C ARG A 202 -7.07 -5.65 -20.81
N PRO A 203 -7.47 -5.41 -19.54
CA PRO A 203 -8.55 -4.46 -19.24
C PRO A 203 -8.12 -3.02 -19.61
N ASP A 204 -9.08 -2.16 -19.95
CA ASP A 204 -8.84 -0.83 -20.54
C ASP A 204 -9.61 0.34 -19.87
N SER A 205 -10.42 0.08 -18.83
CA SER A 205 -11.40 1.07 -18.33
C SER A 205 -11.13 1.70 -16.96
N PHE A 206 -10.41 1.02 -16.05
CA PHE A 206 -10.09 1.53 -14.70
C PHE A 206 -8.59 1.86 -14.60
N ILE A 207 -7.77 0.84 -14.80
CA ILE A 207 -6.38 0.99 -15.26
C ILE A 207 -6.32 0.29 -16.62
N ASP A 208 -5.73 0.97 -17.60
CA ASP A 208 -5.56 0.46 -18.95
C ASP A 208 -4.23 -0.31 -19.08
N PHE A 209 -4.34 -1.58 -19.47
CA PHE A 209 -3.23 -2.50 -19.64
C PHE A 209 -2.79 -2.64 -21.10
N SER A 210 -3.49 -2.00 -22.05
CA SER A 210 -3.07 -1.91 -23.45
C SER A 210 -1.66 -1.29 -23.65
N PRO A 211 -1.15 -0.37 -22.80
CA PRO A 211 0.22 0.15 -22.89
C PRO A 211 1.33 -0.91 -22.84
N LEU A 212 1.06 -2.10 -22.32
CA LEU A 212 2.01 -3.22 -22.32
C LEU A 212 2.36 -3.70 -23.74
N ALA A 213 1.43 -3.55 -24.70
CA ALA A 213 1.63 -3.93 -26.09
C ALA A 213 2.17 -2.78 -26.97
N VAL A 214 2.29 -1.56 -26.43
CA VAL A 214 2.79 -0.41 -27.16
C VAL A 214 4.33 -0.44 -27.19
N HIS A 215 4.91 -0.31 -28.38
CA HIS A 215 6.37 -0.28 -28.57
C HIS A 215 6.90 1.09 -29.03
N ASP A 216 6.06 1.91 -29.66
CA ASP A 216 6.45 3.17 -30.29
C ASP A 216 6.22 4.41 -29.42
N TRP A 217 6.16 4.25 -28.10
CA TRP A 217 6.04 5.39 -27.18
C TRP A 217 7.36 6.16 -27.10
N GLN A 218 7.25 7.49 -27.11
CA GLN A 218 8.37 8.39 -26.93
C GLN A 218 8.12 9.26 -25.69
N PRO A 219 9.06 9.33 -24.73
CA PRO A 219 8.93 10.22 -23.59
C PRO A 219 8.93 11.67 -24.07
N ASP A 220 7.92 12.45 -23.67
CA ASP A 220 7.97 13.90 -23.82
C ASP A 220 8.96 14.50 -22.82
N ALA A 221 10.23 14.61 -23.21
CA ALA A 221 11.27 15.26 -22.42
C ALA A 221 11.11 16.79 -22.38
N GLY A 222 10.34 17.38 -23.30
CA GLY A 222 10.12 18.84 -23.37
C GLY A 222 9.30 19.39 -22.19
N ARG A 223 8.62 18.50 -21.45
CA ARG A 223 7.84 18.86 -20.25
C ARG A 223 8.70 19.19 -19.02
N TYR A 224 9.99 18.84 -19.03
CA TYR A 224 10.88 18.98 -17.89
C TYR A 224 11.80 20.21 -18.01
N SER A 225 11.88 20.98 -16.93
CA SER A 225 12.80 22.12 -16.80
C SER A 225 13.88 21.82 -15.76
N TRP A 226 15.15 21.84 -16.16
CA TRP A 226 16.29 21.71 -15.25
C TRP A 226 16.67 23.10 -14.72
N LEU A 227 16.50 23.31 -13.41
CA LEU A 227 16.71 24.60 -12.74
C LEU A 227 18.06 24.68 -12.05
N ILE A 228 18.55 23.54 -11.54
CA ILE A 228 19.92 23.37 -11.01
C ILE A 228 20.45 22.08 -11.61
N GLU A 229 21.56 22.17 -12.35
CA GLU A 229 22.16 21.02 -13.03
C GLU A 229 22.76 20.01 -12.04
N PRO A 230 22.70 18.70 -12.34
CA PRO A 230 23.32 17.66 -11.53
C PRO A 230 24.85 17.74 -11.57
N ALA A 231 25.49 17.35 -10.47
CA ALA A 231 26.94 17.21 -10.43
C ALA A 231 27.40 15.97 -11.19
N ASN A 232 28.41 16.13 -12.05
CA ASN A 232 29.04 14.99 -12.73
C ASN A 232 30.19 14.42 -11.89
N ASN A 233 29.84 13.66 -10.84
CA ASN A 233 30.80 13.05 -9.91
C ASN A 233 30.62 11.54 -9.76
N HIS A 234 29.76 10.92 -10.58
CA HIS A 234 29.42 9.49 -10.60
C HIS A 234 28.87 8.89 -9.29
N LYS A 235 28.61 9.70 -8.25
CA LYS A 235 27.94 9.25 -7.03
C LYS A 235 26.50 8.86 -7.35
N THR A 236 25.96 7.89 -6.61
CA THR A 236 24.54 7.57 -6.70
C THR A 236 23.72 8.82 -6.35
N THR A 237 22.74 9.15 -7.19
CA THR A 237 21.85 10.28 -6.98
C THR A 237 20.54 9.79 -6.38
N VAL A 238 20.16 10.32 -5.21
CA VAL A 238 18.85 10.11 -4.63
C VAL A 238 17.84 10.97 -5.38
N LEU A 239 16.89 10.34 -6.07
CA LEU A 239 15.81 11.03 -6.77
C LEU A 239 14.58 11.09 -5.88
N VAL A 240 14.06 12.31 -5.68
CA VAL A 240 12.86 12.57 -4.86
C VAL A 240 11.88 13.42 -5.66
N GLY A 241 10.65 12.93 -5.81
CA GLY A 241 9.54 13.67 -6.44
C GLY A 241 8.56 14.20 -5.40
N CYS A 242 8.25 15.49 -5.41
CA CYS A 242 7.26 16.08 -4.51
C CYS A 242 6.74 17.44 -4.98
N ASP A 243 5.63 17.91 -4.41
CA ASP A 243 5.18 19.29 -4.56
C ASP A 243 5.79 20.19 -3.47
N LYS A 244 5.46 21.48 -3.47
CA LYS A 244 5.99 22.44 -2.50
C LYS A 244 5.58 22.14 -1.05
N ALA A 245 4.32 21.75 -0.83
CA ALA A 245 3.82 21.48 0.51
C ALA A 245 4.52 20.25 1.11
N TYR A 246 4.67 19.21 0.29
CA TYR A 246 5.28 17.94 0.65
C TYR A 246 6.80 18.04 0.74
N PHE A 247 7.47 18.88 -0.07
CA PHE A 247 8.86 19.24 0.14
C PHE A 247 9.08 19.85 1.53
N THR A 248 8.25 20.83 1.91
CA THR A 248 8.38 21.52 3.20
C THR A 248 8.15 20.55 4.37
N ALA A 249 7.13 19.70 4.26
CA ALA A 249 6.77 18.76 5.32
C ALA A 249 7.72 17.57 5.41
N HIS A 250 8.27 17.08 4.30
CA HIS A 250 8.93 15.78 4.22
C HIS A 250 10.25 15.82 3.43
N GLY A 251 10.27 16.42 2.24
CA GLY A 251 11.47 16.48 1.40
C GLY A 251 12.67 17.18 2.06
N LEU A 252 12.45 18.26 2.81
CA LEU A 252 13.48 18.95 3.58
C LEU A 252 14.02 18.05 4.72
N PRO A 253 13.19 17.46 5.60
CA PRO A 253 13.65 16.44 6.54
C PRO A 253 14.44 15.29 5.91
N LEU A 254 14.01 14.77 4.75
CA LEU A 254 14.76 13.75 4.01
C LEU A 254 16.14 14.26 3.60
N LEU A 255 16.25 15.45 3.02
CA LEU A 255 17.53 16.07 2.68
C LEU A 255 18.46 16.15 3.90
N LEU A 256 17.92 16.59 5.04
CA LEU A 256 18.70 16.70 6.28
C LEU A 256 19.17 15.32 6.78
N SER A 257 18.32 14.29 6.68
CA SER A 257 18.71 12.92 7.04
C SER A 257 19.83 12.38 6.13
N LEU A 258 19.76 12.67 4.82
CA LEU A 258 20.81 12.35 3.85
C LEU A 258 22.10 13.13 4.13
N PHE A 259 22.01 14.39 4.51
CA PHE A 259 23.17 15.19 4.88
C PHE A 259 23.83 14.67 6.18
N ASP A 260 23.03 14.21 7.13
CA ASP A 260 23.51 13.65 8.39
C ASP A 260 24.30 12.35 8.17
N THR A 261 23.79 11.49 7.30
CA THR A 261 24.25 10.10 7.14
C THR A 261 25.13 9.85 5.90
N ASN A 262 24.94 10.63 4.82
CA ASN A 262 25.45 10.33 3.48
C ASN A 262 26.05 11.54 2.74
N ARG A 263 26.29 12.68 3.40
CA ARG A 263 26.73 13.94 2.76
C ARG A 263 27.91 13.80 1.80
N ASN A 264 28.83 12.86 2.01
CA ASN A 264 30.00 12.68 1.14
C ASN A 264 29.85 11.56 0.10
N GLU A 265 28.76 10.78 0.16
CA GLU A 265 28.60 9.53 -0.58
C GLU A 265 27.53 9.60 -1.68
N LEU A 266 26.49 10.39 -1.46
CA LEU A 266 25.34 10.53 -2.36
C LEU A 266 25.27 11.92 -2.98
N ASN A 267 24.50 12.03 -4.06
CA ASN A 267 23.92 13.29 -4.53
C ASN A 267 22.40 13.29 -4.24
N VAL A 268 21.75 14.44 -4.35
CA VAL A 268 20.28 14.55 -4.28
C VAL A 268 19.76 15.30 -5.49
N HIS A 269 18.71 14.77 -6.09
CA HIS A 269 17.93 15.44 -7.12
C HIS A 269 16.48 15.57 -6.67
N PHE A 270 15.99 16.80 -6.57
CA PHE A 270 14.58 17.08 -6.40
C PHE A 270 13.91 17.30 -7.75
N HIS A 271 12.86 16.52 -8.02
CA HIS A 271 11.91 16.78 -9.09
C HIS A 271 10.64 17.40 -8.49
N ILE A 272 10.49 18.72 -8.64
CA ILE A 272 9.40 19.45 -8.00
C ILE A 272 8.24 19.68 -8.97
N TYR A 273 7.07 19.17 -8.60
CA TYR A 273 5.84 19.42 -9.34
C TYR A 273 5.34 20.86 -9.11
N ASN A 274 5.01 21.55 -10.20
CA ASN A 274 4.50 22.93 -10.16
C ASN A 274 5.39 23.86 -9.31
N CYS A 275 6.72 23.79 -9.55
CA CYS A 275 7.70 24.53 -8.75
C CYS A 275 7.54 26.04 -8.93
N ASP A 276 7.47 26.78 -7.83
CA ASP A 276 7.48 28.24 -7.85
C ASP A 276 8.87 28.82 -7.59
N ALA A 277 9.05 30.08 -7.96
CA ALA A 277 10.34 30.78 -7.82
C ALA A 277 10.84 30.83 -6.36
N GLY A 278 9.95 30.85 -5.38
CA GLY A 278 10.31 30.87 -3.96
C GLY A 278 10.95 29.55 -3.52
N LEU A 279 10.34 28.43 -3.89
CA LEU A 279 10.89 27.11 -3.60
C LEU A 279 12.18 26.85 -4.38
N ALA A 280 12.25 27.25 -5.66
CA ALA A 280 13.47 27.14 -6.45
C ALA A 280 14.64 27.91 -5.80
N GLN A 281 14.39 29.13 -5.30
CA GLN A 281 15.38 29.91 -4.58
C GLN A 281 15.79 29.26 -3.25
N GLN A 282 14.84 28.67 -2.51
CA GLN A 282 15.14 27.95 -1.27
C GLN A 282 16.06 26.75 -1.53
N ILE A 283 15.80 25.96 -2.57
CA ILE A 283 16.65 24.81 -2.93
C ILE A 283 18.02 25.28 -3.42
N ALA A 284 18.09 26.38 -4.16
CA ALA A 284 19.38 26.99 -4.55
C ALA A 284 20.21 27.41 -3.33
N SER A 285 19.60 28.01 -2.31
CA SER A 285 20.30 28.34 -1.07
C SER A 285 20.77 27.11 -0.30
N LEU A 286 20.00 26.02 -0.29
CA LEU A 286 20.43 24.74 0.30
C LEU A 286 21.60 24.12 -0.47
N HIS A 287 21.58 24.19 -1.81
CA HIS A 287 22.70 23.78 -2.67
C HIS A 287 24.00 24.51 -2.31
N GLU A 288 23.94 25.82 -2.08
CA GLU A 288 25.10 26.61 -1.65
C GLU A 288 25.54 26.30 -0.21
N ALA A 289 24.59 26.06 0.69
CA ALA A 289 24.85 25.83 2.11
C ALA A 289 25.38 24.42 2.43
N MET A 290 25.18 23.44 1.53
CA MET A 290 25.54 22.03 1.73
C MET A 290 26.45 21.50 0.61
N PRO A 291 27.63 22.10 0.37
CA PRO A 291 28.48 21.76 -0.78
C PRO A 291 29.00 20.31 -0.79
N GLU A 292 29.02 19.62 0.35
CA GLU A 292 29.37 18.21 0.44
C GLU A 292 28.37 17.33 -0.31
N LEU A 293 27.07 17.68 -0.20
CA LEU A 293 25.94 16.96 -0.77
C LEU A 293 25.46 17.70 -2.03
N ALA A 294 25.83 17.20 -3.21
CA ALA A 294 25.43 17.87 -4.44
C ALA A 294 23.90 17.81 -4.62
N ILE A 295 23.25 18.97 -4.56
CA ILE A 295 21.80 19.13 -4.73
C ILE A 295 21.52 19.64 -6.13
N SER A 296 20.58 19.01 -6.83
CA SER A 296 20.09 19.44 -8.15
C SER A 296 18.57 19.50 -8.17
N LEU A 297 18.02 20.22 -9.15
CA LEU A 297 16.59 20.55 -9.20
C LEU A 297 16.08 20.52 -10.63
N SER A 298 14.99 19.81 -10.82
CA SER A 298 14.13 19.92 -12.00
C SER A 298 12.68 20.18 -11.60
N SER A 299 11.87 20.54 -12.59
CA SER A 299 10.44 20.73 -12.40
C SER A 299 9.66 20.29 -13.64
N GLU A 300 8.43 19.84 -13.42
CA GLU A 300 7.40 19.79 -14.45
C GLU A 300 6.16 20.57 -13.99
N THR A 301 5.32 20.95 -14.94
CA THR A 301 4.03 21.59 -14.66
C THR A 301 2.91 20.70 -15.17
N PHE A 302 1.88 20.52 -14.35
CA PHE A 302 0.65 19.86 -14.76
C PHE A 302 -0.53 20.44 -13.97
N ASN A 303 -1.73 20.30 -14.53
CA ASN A 303 -2.94 20.74 -13.84
C ASN A 303 -3.39 19.64 -12.86
N PRO A 304 -3.31 19.85 -11.54
CA PRO A 304 -3.90 18.94 -10.58
C PRO A 304 -5.42 18.84 -10.81
N GLY A 305 -5.94 17.63 -10.79
CA GLY A 305 -7.35 17.30 -10.98
C GLY A 305 -7.94 16.65 -9.74
N ALA A 306 -9.01 15.86 -9.87
CA ALA A 306 -9.55 15.13 -8.72
C ALA A 306 -8.61 14.00 -8.19
N ALA A 307 -7.61 13.62 -8.99
CA ALA A 307 -6.72 12.46 -8.77
C ALA A 307 -5.26 12.84 -8.46
N ASP A 308 -5.04 13.94 -7.73
CA ASP A 308 -3.71 14.51 -7.49
C ASP A 308 -2.71 13.52 -6.88
N ARG A 309 -3.16 12.67 -5.96
CA ARG A 309 -2.30 11.68 -5.30
C ARG A 309 -1.69 10.68 -6.28
N ALA A 310 -2.47 10.17 -7.22
CA ALA A 310 -1.98 9.24 -8.24
C ALA A 310 -0.97 9.93 -9.17
N HIS A 311 -1.26 11.17 -9.60
CA HIS A 311 -0.30 11.95 -10.40
C HIS A 311 1.03 12.14 -9.67
N PHE A 312 1.02 12.59 -8.42
CA PHE A 312 2.26 12.82 -7.66
C PHE A 312 3.04 11.53 -7.42
N ALA A 313 2.36 10.43 -7.09
CA ALA A 313 3.00 9.14 -6.84
C ALA A 313 3.61 8.53 -8.10
N SER A 314 2.92 8.63 -9.25
CA SER A 314 3.32 7.93 -10.48
C SER A 314 4.24 8.75 -11.38
N ARG A 315 4.11 10.08 -11.45
CA ARG A 315 4.90 10.91 -12.38
C ARG A 315 6.41 10.85 -12.12
N ARG A 316 6.84 10.66 -10.87
CA ARG A 316 8.27 10.49 -10.53
C ARG A 316 8.90 9.28 -11.22
N LEU A 317 8.14 8.21 -11.49
CA LEU A 317 8.63 7.04 -12.23
C LEU A 317 8.72 7.31 -13.73
N VAL A 318 7.82 8.15 -14.27
CA VAL A 318 7.92 8.66 -15.65
C VAL A 318 9.16 9.55 -15.78
N PHE A 319 9.38 10.44 -14.82
CA PHE A 319 10.56 11.29 -14.77
C PHE A 319 11.85 10.50 -14.58
N LEU A 320 11.85 9.45 -13.74
CA LEU A 320 13.03 8.61 -13.49
C LEU A 320 13.63 8.05 -14.79
N SER A 321 12.79 7.61 -15.73
CA SER A 321 13.26 7.15 -17.05
C SER A 321 14.04 8.23 -17.80
N HIS A 322 13.61 9.50 -17.72
CA HIS A 322 14.32 10.63 -18.31
C HIS A 322 15.56 11.04 -17.48
N ALA A 323 15.45 10.99 -16.15
CA ALA A 323 16.52 11.35 -15.23
C ALA A 323 17.76 10.45 -15.43
N LEU A 324 17.57 9.16 -15.73
CA LEU A 324 18.67 8.24 -16.00
C LEU A 324 19.54 8.68 -17.19
N GLU A 325 18.94 9.21 -18.24
CA GLU A 325 19.68 9.72 -19.41
C GLU A 325 20.50 10.97 -19.06
N LYS A 326 19.95 11.86 -18.22
CA LYS A 326 20.56 13.15 -17.88
C LYS A 326 21.58 13.07 -16.74
N LEU A 327 21.33 12.26 -15.72
CA LEU A 327 22.17 12.15 -14.52
C LEU A 327 23.48 11.40 -14.80
N THR A 328 23.48 10.43 -15.72
CA THR A 328 24.67 9.62 -16.07
C THR A 328 25.33 8.92 -14.85
N SER A 329 24.57 8.74 -13.78
CA SER A 329 24.97 8.13 -12.52
C SER A 329 23.88 7.16 -12.06
N PRO A 330 24.20 6.16 -11.21
CA PRO A 330 23.16 5.33 -10.60
C PRO A 330 22.15 6.18 -9.84
N VAL A 331 20.90 5.73 -9.80
CA VAL A 331 19.80 6.44 -9.15
C VAL A 331 19.18 5.57 -8.07
N LEU A 332 18.96 6.16 -6.90
CA LEU A 332 18.15 5.61 -5.82
C LEU A 332 16.88 6.44 -5.72
N LEU A 333 15.74 5.90 -6.11
CA LEU A 333 14.46 6.57 -5.93
C LEU A 333 14.04 6.42 -4.47
N LEU A 334 13.62 7.51 -3.82
CA LEU A 334 12.99 7.49 -2.50
C LEU A 334 11.72 8.34 -2.46
N ASP A 335 10.73 7.90 -1.71
CA ASP A 335 9.61 8.77 -1.34
C ASP A 335 10.07 9.94 -0.47
N ALA A 336 9.47 11.10 -0.65
CA ALA A 336 9.89 12.31 0.05
C ALA A 336 9.68 12.23 1.57
N ASP A 337 8.78 11.36 2.04
CA ASP A 337 8.54 11.06 3.46
C ASP A 337 9.46 9.98 4.04
N SER A 338 10.50 9.62 3.30
CA SER A 338 11.62 8.83 3.81
C SER A 338 12.48 9.63 4.79
N LEU A 339 13.06 8.96 5.79
CA LEU A 339 14.12 9.47 6.65
C LEU A 339 15.27 8.46 6.70
N VAL A 340 16.39 8.80 6.06
CA VAL A 340 17.54 7.91 5.94
C VAL A 340 18.27 7.79 7.28
N ARG A 341 18.61 6.57 7.64
CA ARG A 341 19.19 6.20 8.95
C ARG A 341 20.60 5.65 8.86
N LYS A 342 21.03 5.15 7.69
CA LYS A 342 22.30 4.45 7.49
C LYS A 342 23.07 4.97 6.27
N SER A 343 24.37 4.68 6.24
CA SER A 343 25.18 4.90 5.03
C SER A 343 24.69 4.00 3.90
N TRP A 344 24.54 4.58 2.71
CA TRP A 344 24.21 3.83 1.51
C TRP A 344 25.36 2.91 1.09
N ALA A 345 26.62 3.33 1.27
CA ALA A 345 27.77 2.49 0.95
C ALA A 345 27.77 1.20 1.79
N GLU A 346 27.45 1.29 3.08
CA GLU A 346 27.33 0.14 3.97
C GLU A 346 26.19 -0.80 3.55
N VAL A 347 25.01 -0.24 3.27
CA VAL A 347 23.83 -1.03 2.87
C VAL A 347 24.07 -1.65 1.50
N LYS A 348 24.46 -0.88 0.48
CA LYS A 348 24.72 -1.37 -0.88
C LYS A 348 25.76 -2.48 -0.90
N GLY A 349 26.80 -2.40 -0.06
CA GLY A 349 27.83 -3.45 0.05
C GLY A 349 27.32 -4.80 0.57
N GLN A 350 26.16 -4.83 1.22
CA GLN A 350 25.49 -6.05 1.69
C GLN A 350 24.48 -6.59 0.68
N LEU A 351 24.08 -5.77 -0.29
CA LEU A 351 23.13 -6.14 -1.33
C LEU A 351 23.89 -6.79 -2.50
N ASP A 352 23.28 -7.80 -3.12
CA ASP A 352 23.67 -8.24 -4.46
C ASP A 352 23.21 -7.17 -5.47
N ALA A 353 23.94 -6.05 -5.51
CA ALA A 353 23.58 -4.89 -6.31
C ALA A 353 23.71 -5.23 -7.80
N LYS A 354 22.55 -5.49 -8.42
CA LYS A 354 22.40 -5.68 -9.87
C LYS A 354 22.09 -4.35 -10.56
N ASP A 355 22.01 -4.38 -11.88
CA ASP A 355 21.61 -3.23 -12.70
C ASP A 355 20.27 -2.61 -12.24
N LEU A 356 19.32 -3.45 -11.83
CA LEU A 356 18.05 -3.04 -11.25
C LEU A 356 17.84 -3.80 -9.94
N LEU A 357 17.46 -3.06 -8.89
CA LEU A 357 17.09 -3.59 -7.59
C LEU A 357 15.72 -3.05 -7.20
N LEU A 358 14.79 -3.96 -6.92
CA LEU A 358 13.42 -3.67 -6.55
C LEU A 358 13.18 -4.00 -5.08
N THR A 359 12.53 -3.10 -4.36
CA THR A 359 12.03 -3.37 -3.02
C THR A 359 10.78 -4.24 -3.11
N TRP A 360 10.82 -5.41 -2.48
CA TRP A 360 9.85 -6.47 -2.62
C TRP A 360 9.16 -6.77 -1.29
N ASP A 361 7.86 -7.07 -1.34
CA ASP A 361 7.08 -7.59 -0.21
C ASP A 361 6.30 -8.84 -0.65
N ASP A 362 6.71 -10.01 -0.17
CA ASP A 362 6.05 -11.28 -0.48
C ASP A 362 4.71 -11.48 0.23
N ARG A 363 4.39 -10.57 1.17
CA ARG A 363 3.12 -10.52 1.90
C ARG A 363 2.09 -9.62 1.24
N ALA A 364 2.50 -8.83 0.24
CA ALA A 364 1.62 -7.93 -0.48
C ALA A 364 0.89 -8.65 -1.63
N PRO A 365 -0.31 -8.18 -2.02
CA PRO A 365 -0.95 -8.62 -3.26
C PRO A 365 -0.10 -8.28 -4.48
N PHE A 366 -0.39 -8.94 -5.61
CA PHE A 366 0.38 -8.79 -6.85
C PHE A 366 0.64 -7.33 -7.27
N TRP A 367 -0.36 -6.45 -7.19
CA TRP A 367 -0.23 -5.05 -7.60
C TRP A 367 0.67 -4.20 -6.70
N GLU A 368 1.10 -4.72 -5.55
CA GLU A 368 1.95 -4.04 -4.57
C GLU A 368 3.18 -4.88 -4.19
N SER A 369 3.42 -6.00 -4.89
CA SER A 369 4.57 -6.86 -4.57
C SER A 369 5.91 -6.15 -4.75
N ILE A 370 5.94 -5.08 -5.56
CA ILE A 370 7.06 -4.15 -5.69
C ILE A 370 6.62 -2.81 -5.12
N LEU A 371 7.33 -2.35 -4.08
CA LEU A 371 7.05 -1.08 -3.42
C LEU A 371 7.68 0.07 -4.21
N ALA A 372 6.88 1.07 -4.60
CA ALA A 372 7.38 2.22 -5.34
C ALA A 372 8.22 3.20 -4.48
N ALA A 373 8.17 3.06 -3.15
CA ALA A 373 8.85 3.94 -2.21
C ALA A 373 10.38 3.87 -2.27
N CYS A 374 10.94 2.76 -2.75
CA CYS A 374 12.37 2.61 -2.95
C CYS A 374 12.67 1.68 -4.11
N LEU A 375 13.54 2.12 -5.01
CA LEU A 375 14.18 1.25 -6.00
C LEU A 375 15.53 1.84 -6.39
N TYR A 376 16.41 0.97 -6.86
CA TYR A 376 17.76 1.35 -7.27
C TYR A 376 18.05 0.87 -8.69
N CYS A 377 18.71 1.72 -9.48
CA CYS A 377 19.12 1.38 -10.83
C CYS A 377 20.50 1.96 -11.18
N GLU A 378 21.36 1.15 -11.82
CA GLU A 378 22.69 1.57 -12.31
C GLU A 378 22.61 2.32 -13.65
N GLY A 379 21.50 2.19 -14.38
CA GLY A 379 21.34 2.78 -15.72
C GLY A 379 21.86 1.89 -16.87
N GLY A 380 22.00 0.58 -16.63
CA GLY A 380 22.27 -0.41 -17.67
C GLY A 380 21.07 -0.74 -18.54
N GLU A 381 21.23 -1.73 -19.42
CA GLU A 381 20.24 -2.11 -20.43
C GLU A 381 18.91 -2.58 -19.81
N LEU A 382 18.98 -3.41 -18.76
CA LEU A 382 17.79 -3.99 -18.13
C LEU A 382 17.00 -2.92 -17.37
N SER A 383 17.67 -2.11 -16.55
CA SER A 383 17.03 -1.03 -15.81
C SER A 383 16.39 0.00 -16.74
N THR A 384 17.10 0.40 -17.80
CA THR A 384 16.59 1.33 -18.83
C THR A 384 15.36 0.75 -19.54
N LYS A 385 15.44 -0.50 -20.01
CA LYS A 385 14.31 -1.17 -20.68
C LYS A 385 13.08 -1.28 -19.78
N TYR A 386 13.29 -1.72 -18.53
CA TYR A 386 12.22 -1.89 -17.55
C TYR A 386 11.55 -0.55 -17.22
N LEU A 387 12.34 0.47 -16.87
CA LEU A 387 11.82 1.78 -16.47
C LEU A 387 11.16 2.52 -17.63
N ALA A 388 11.63 2.36 -18.87
CA ALA A 388 10.94 2.90 -20.04
C ALA A 388 9.55 2.26 -20.24
N ALA A 389 9.40 0.97 -19.94
CA ALA A 389 8.10 0.29 -19.99
C ALA A 389 7.17 0.71 -18.84
N VAL A 390 7.70 0.89 -17.63
CA VAL A 390 6.96 1.45 -16.48
C VAL A 390 6.48 2.87 -16.79
N ALA A 391 7.39 3.73 -17.27
CA ALA A 391 7.08 5.11 -17.63
C ALA A 391 6.00 5.18 -18.70
N ARG A 392 6.08 4.36 -19.76
CA ARG A 392 5.06 4.26 -20.80
C ARG A 392 3.70 3.85 -20.24
N PHE A 393 3.66 2.82 -19.38
CA PHE A 393 2.41 2.34 -18.79
C PHE A 393 1.71 3.44 -17.99
N ILE A 394 2.47 4.15 -17.15
CA ILE A 394 1.97 5.25 -16.34
C ILE A 394 1.53 6.42 -17.21
N ASP A 395 2.40 6.90 -18.11
CA ASP A 395 2.16 8.11 -18.90
C ASP A 395 0.91 7.98 -19.76
N LEU A 396 0.70 6.84 -20.42
CA LEU A 396 -0.50 6.58 -21.22
C LEU A 396 -1.78 6.49 -20.37
N ASN A 397 -1.70 5.88 -19.18
CA ASN A 397 -2.84 5.86 -18.25
C ASN A 397 -3.20 7.28 -17.78
N LEU A 398 -2.20 8.07 -17.38
CA LEU A 398 -2.42 9.45 -16.94
C LEU A 398 -2.97 10.34 -18.07
N GLN A 399 -2.52 10.16 -19.30
CA GLN A 399 -3.05 10.88 -20.48
C GLN A 399 -4.50 10.52 -20.79
N ASN A 400 -4.90 9.28 -20.51
CA ASN A 400 -6.28 8.80 -20.70
C ASN A 400 -7.19 9.06 -19.49
N ASN A 401 -6.73 9.81 -18.48
CA ASN A 401 -7.42 10.07 -17.21
C ASN A 401 -7.66 8.83 -16.33
N ASN A 402 -6.89 7.75 -16.53
CA ASN A 402 -6.88 6.57 -15.67
C ASN A 402 -5.89 6.77 -14.50
N ALA A 403 -6.10 7.83 -13.73
CA ALA A 403 -5.23 8.24 -12.63
C ALA A 403 -5.68 7.59 -11.31
N GLU A 404 -5.57 6.27 -11.23
CA GLU A 404 -6.04 5.50 -10.08
C GLU A 404 -4.95 5.33 -9.00
N TRP A 405 -5.39 5.22 -7.74
CA TRP A 405 -4.47 4.91 -6.64
C TRP A 405 -3.80 3.56 -6.88
N PHE A 406 -2.50 3.46 -6.57
CA PHE A 406 -1.62 2.33 -6.90
C PHE A 406 -1.21 2.19 -8.38
N LEU A 407 -1.51 3.15 -9.26
CA LEU A 407 -1.07 3.07 -10.66
C LEU A 407 0.44 2.84 -10.81
N ASP A 408 1.25 3.45 -9.96
CA ASP A 408 2.71 3.27 -9.92
C ASP A 408 3.12 1.84 -9.56
N GLN A 409 2.54 1.27 -8.49
CA GLN A 409 2.85 -0.08 -8.06
C GLN A 409 2.32 -1.14 -9.04
N VAL A 410 1.13 -0.91 -9.62
CA VAL A 410 0.60 -1.74 -10.70
C VAL A 410 1.57 -1.74 -11.87
N ALA A 411 2.04 -0.57 -12.32
CA ALA A 411 2.98 -0.46 -13.42
C ALA A 411 4.27 -1.25 -13.17
N LEU A 412 4.85 -1.14 -11.96
CA LEU A 412 6.03 -1.91 -11.57
C LEU A 412 5.76 -3.43 -11.62
N ALA A 413 4.68 -3.88 -10.99
CA ALA A 413 4.31 -5.30 -10.95
C ALA A 413 4.02 -5.89 -12.33
N VAL A 414 3.26 -5.17 -13.16
CA VAL A 414 2.83 -5.70 -14.46
C VAL A 414 3.97 -5.73 -15.46
N VAL A 415 4.84 -4.71 -15.47
CA VAL A 415 6.01 -4.68 -16.35
C VAL A 415 7.03 -5.73 -15.94
N GLU A 416 7.25 -5.95 -14.64
CA GLU A 416 8.10 -7.05 -14.18
C GLU A 416 7.53 -8.38 -14.65
N ASN A 417 6.21 -8.58 -14.52
CA ASN A 417 5.54 -9.82 -14.90
C ASN A 417 5.70 -10.15 -16.40
N GLU A 418 5.82 -9.15 -17.28
CA GLU A 418 6.04 -9.33 -18.74
C GLU A 418 7.51 -9.63 -19.12
N LEU A 419 8.46 -9.50 -18.19
CA LEU A 419 9.86 -9.83 -18.45
C LEU A 419 10.08 -11.34 -18.65
N SER A 420 11.09 -11.69 -19.45
CA SER A 420 11.54 -13.07 -19.58
C SER A 420 12.10 -13.61 -18.26
N ALA A 421 12.14 -14.94 -18.12
CA ALA A 421 12.68 -15.57 -16.91
C ALA A 421 14.15 -15.15 -16.64
N LEU A 422 14.96 -15.00 -17.69
CA LEU A 422 16.36 -14.57 -17.56
C LEU A 422 16.47 -13.14 -17.03
N GLU A 423 15.65 -12.22 -17.55
CA GLU A 423 15.60 -10.83 -17.08
C GLU A 423 15.12 -10.75 -15.63
N LYS A 424 14.08 -11.50 -15.26
CA LYS A 424 13.60 -11.57 -13.87
C LYS A 424 14.68 -12.08 -12.90
N MET A 425 15.51 -13.03 -13.33
CA MET A 425 16.65 -13.52 -12.54
C MET A 425 17.78 -12.49 -12.43
N ALA A 426 17.92 -11.60 -13.41
CA ALA A 426 18.89 -10.52 -13.43
C ALA A 426 18.47 -9.30 -12.59
N ILE A 427 17.24 -9.27 -12.07
CA ILE A 427 16.78 -8.24 -11.12
C ILE A 427 17.17 -8.63 -9.69
N GLY A 428 17.71 -7.67 -8.93
CA GLY A 428 17.93 -7.77 -7.50
C GLY A 428 16.61 -7.54 -6.76
N ARG A 429 16.34 -8.33 -5.72
CA ARG A 429 15.14 -8.15 -4.87
C ARG A 429 15.59 -8.02 -3.43
N VAL A 430 15.09 -7.00 -2.74
CA VAL A 430 15.40 -6.75 -1.34
C VAL A 430 14.11 -6.59 -0.56
N GLN A 431 14.05 -7.19 0.61
CA GLN A 431 12.88 -7.11 1.47
C GLN A 431 12.64 -5.67 1.92
N VAL A 432 11.36 -5.30 1.99
CA VAL A 432 10.91 -3.94 2.34
C VAL A 432 11.51 -3.42 3.64
N ASP A 433 11.55 -4.26 4.68
CA ASP A 433 12.07 -3.94 6.02
C ASP A 433 13.57 -3.61 6.06
N THR A 434 14.32 -4.01 5.02
CA THR A 434 15.75 -3.72 4.92
C THR A 434 16.01 -2.32 4.37
N LEU A 435 15.19 -1.85 3.43
CA LEU A 435 15.41 -0.59 2.73
C LEU A 435 14.53 0.55 3.23
N VAL A 436 13.22 0.32 3.36
CA VAL A 436 12.22 1.34 3.65
C VAL A 436 11.19 0.77 4.62
N ASP A 437 11.51 0.85 5.90
CA ASP A 437 10.71 0.24 6.95
C ASP A 437 9.67 1.21 7.53
N ALA A 438 8.39 0.85 7.39
CA ALA A 438 7.26 1.57 7.98
C ALA A 438 7.07 1.27 9.48
N GLU A 439 7.72 0.23 10.01
CA GLU A 439 7.77 -0.06 11.45
C GLU A 439 8.92 0.63 12.18
N HIS A 440 9.77 1.36 11.45
CA HIS A 440 10.88 2.15 11.97
C HIS A 440 11.92 1.34 12.77
N GLY A 441 12.22 0.12 12.32
CA GLY A 441 13.29 -0.70 12.86
C GLY A 441 14.66 -0.05 12.70
N GLU A 442 15.55 -0.28 13.66
CA GLU A 442 16.90 0.30 13.66
C GLU A 442 17.78 -0.24 12.52
N ASP A 443 17.42 -1.39 11.96
CA ASP A 443 18.21 -2.06 10.94
C ASP A 443 17.96 -1.56 9.52
N ALA A 444 16.87 -0.83 9.28
CA ALA A 444 16.50 -0.34 7.96
C ALA A 444 17.44 0.77 7.47
N PHE A 445 17.67 0.83 6.15
CA PHE A 445 18.37 1.95 5.51
C PHE A 445 17.62 3.28 5.72
N SER A 446 16.30 3.26 5.54
CA SER A 446 15.42 4.40 5.69
C SER A 446 14.12 4.01 6.40
N TRP A 447 13.57 4.97 7.13
CA TRP A 447 12.23 4.93 7.69
C TRP A 447 11.26 5.61 6.72
N VAL A 448 10.02 5.11 6.59
CA VAL A 448 8.98 5.72 5.74
C VAL A 448 7.67 5.85 6.50
N LEU A 449 6.80 6.79 6.11
CA LEU A 449 5.50 6.87 6.76
C LEU A 449 4.65 5.64 6.45
N SER A 450 3.95 5.17 7.48
CA SER A 450 2.95 4.12 7.32
C SER A 450 1.78 4.62 6.46
N ARG A 451 1.03 3.67 5.88
CA ARG A 451 -0.18 3.93 5.04
C ARG A 451 -1.30 4.72 5.74
N SER A 452 -1.17 5.01 7.03
CA SER A 452 -2.12 5.83 7.79
C SER A 452 -1.86 7.34 7.68
N ASP A 453 -0.88 7.76 6.85
CA ASP A 453 -0.37 9.14 6.73
C ASP A 453 0.12 9.73 8.07
N ALA A 454 0.30 8.89 9.08
CA ALA A 454 0.55 9.35 10.43
C ALA A 454 1.91 8.96 10.96
N GLU A 455 2.60 9.97 11.48
CA GLU A 455 3.94 9.86 12.03
C GLU A 455 3.89 9.11 13.36
N SER A 456 4.64 8.01 13.49
CA SER A 456 4.93 7.42 14.79
C SER A 456 5.71 8.42 15.66
N GLU A 457 5.74 8.18 16.96
CA GLU A 457 6.47 9.05 17.87
C GLU A 457 7.98 9.05 17.55
N GLU A 458 8.54 7.89 17.21
CA GLU A 458 9.95 7.72 16.82
C GLU A 458 10.28 8.51 15.55
N TYR A 459 9.45 8.36 14.51
CA TYR A 459 9.61 9.11 13.24
C TYR A 459 9.58 10.61 13.51
N ARG A 460 8.56 11.09 14.24
CA ARG A 460 8.39 12.52 14.55
C ARG A 460 9.56 13.05 15.37
N ARG A 461 10.05 12.29 16.35
CA ARG A 461 11.19 12.68 17.20
C ARG A 461 12.47 12.80 16.38
N TYR A 462 12.73 11.85 15.48
CA TYR A 462 13.91 11.91 14.62
C TYR A 462 13.84 13.08 13.64
N LYS A 463 12.71 13.26 12.95
CA LYS A 463 12.44 14.43 12.09
C LYS A 463 12.66 15.75 12.81
N ALA A 464 12.11 15.90 14.02
CA ALA A 464 12.30 17.11 14.83
C ALA A 464 13.77 17.32 15.23
N SER A 465 14.50 16.25 15.56
CA SER A 465 15.93 16.37 15.90
C SER A 465 16.80 16.83 14.73
N LEU A 466 16.49 16.40 13.50
CA LEU A 466 17.20 16.83 12.29
C LEU A 466 16.97 18.32 12.01
N LEU A 467 15.71 18.76 12.10
CA LEU A 467 15.33 20.16 11.91
C LEU A 467 16.02 21.08 12.92
N GLU A 468 16.09 20.66 14.19
CA GLU A 468 16.77 21.45 15.22
C GLU A 468 18.29 21.44 15.03
N LYS A 469 18.89 20.28 14.74
CA LYS A 469 20.34 20.15 14.53
C LYS A 469 20.86 21.03 13.39
N TYR A 470 20.09 21.15 12.31
CA TYR A 470 20.48 21.88 11.10
C TYR A 470 19.75 23.21 10.92
N ARG A 471 19.15 23.75 11.98
CA ARG A 471 18.37 24.99 11.96
C ARG A 471 19.13 26.18 11.35
N ALA A 472 20.43 26.26 11.57
CA ALA A 472 21.28 27.33 11.04
C ALA A 472 21.54 27.23 9.52
N LEU A 473 21.36 26.05 8.91
CA LEU A 473 21.53 25.83 7.47
C LEU A 473 20.24 26.09 6.68
N ILE A 474 19.09 26.02 7.34
CA ILE A 474 17.75 26.14 6.72
C ILE A 474 17.10 27.51 6.95
N GLY A 475 17.73 28.39 7.74
CA GLY A 475 17.19 29.65 8.24
C GLY A 475 17.61 30.89 7.47
#